data_AF-A0A945ASY3-F1
#
_entry.id   AF-A0A945ASY3-F1
#
_cell.length_a   1.000
_cell.length_b   1.000
_cell.length_c   1.000
_cell.angle_alpha   90.00
_cell.angle_beta   90.00
_cell.angle_gamma   90.00
#
_symmetry.space_group_name_H-M   'P 1'
#
loop_
_entity.id
_entity.type
_entity.pdbx_description
1 polymer ?
#
loop_
_entity_poly.entity_id
_entity_poly.type
_entity_poly.pdbx_seq_one_letter_code
_entity_poly.pdbx_strand_id
1 'polypeptide(L)' 'MTVFALFLEHVPMLFFSLPLIAAASAVFSATHHESPSAIWRGTIEWMIWLIGILGVVLLAVFILSRLA' A
#
# COMPACT_ATOMS: atom_id res chain seq x y z
N MET A 1 -1.02 19.61 -19.67
CA MET A 1 -0.22 18.78 -18.74
C MET A 1 -0.12 19.38 -17.34
N THR A 2 -0.45 20.66 -17.12
CA THR A 2 -0.37 21.35 -15.82
C THR A 2 -1.50 21.02 -14.83
N VAL A 3 -2.75 20.83 -15.29
CA VAL A 3 -3.90 20.58 -14.39
C VAL A 3 -3.80 19.22 -13.67
N PHE A 4 -3.33 18.19 -14.35
CA PHE A 4 -3.13 16.87 -13.75
C PHE A 4 -2.01 16.88 -12.71
N ALA A 5 -0.91 17.60 -12.98
CA ALA A 5 0.20 17.76 -12.04
C ALA A 5 -0.22 18.50 -10.76
N LEU A 6 -1.01 19.59 -10.89
CA LEU A 6 -1.53 20.34 -9.75
C LEU A 6 -2.52 19.52 -8.89
N PHE A 7 -3.29 18.62 -9.53
CA PHE A 7 -4.15 17.69 -8.82
C PHE A 7 -3.31 16.67 -8.03
N LEU A 8 -2.24 16.13 -8.62
CA LEU A 8 -1.31 15.21 -7.93
C LEU A 8 -0.59 15.83 -6.73
N GLU A 9 -0.29 17.14 -6.75
CA GLU A 9 0.35 17.83 -5.62
C GLU A 9 -0.50 17.82 -4.34
N HIS A 10 -1.83 17.73 -4.47
CA HIS A 10 -2.77 17.77 -3.35
C HIS A 10 -3.40 16.41 -3.03
N VAL A 11 -3.19 15.40 -3.88
CA VAL A 11 -3.72 14.06 -3.64
C VAL A 11 -2.85 13.37 -2.59
N PRO A 12 -3.42 12.95 -1.44
CA PRO A 12 -2.64 12.25 -0.43
C PRO A 12 -1.96 11.03 -1.02
N MET A 13 -0.66 10.87 -0.75
CA MET A 13 0.16 9.76 -1.25
C MET A 13 -0.46 8.36 -1.02
N LEU A 14 -1.29 8.23 0.01
CA LEU A 14 -2.07 7.04 0.32
C LEU A 14 -3.05 6.62 -0.79
N PHE A 15 -3.62 7.57 -1.53
CA PHE A 15 -4.53 7.27 -2.65
C PHE A 15 -3.83 6.54 -3.81
N PHE A 16 -2.53 6.75 -4.00
CA PHE A 16 -1.75 6.03 -5.02
C PHE A 16 -1.12 4.76 -4.46
N SER A 17 -0.59 4.83 -3.25
CA SER A 17 0.11 3.70 -2.65
C SER A 17 -0.81 2.53 -2.29
N LEU A 18 -2.04 2.77 -1.79
CA LEU A 18 -2.95 1.68 -1.42
C LEU A 18 -3.39 0.81 -2.64
N PRO A 19 -3.83 1.38 -3.77
CA PRO A 19 -4.09 0.59 -4.98
C PRO A 19 -2.85 -0.14 -5.52
N LEU A 20 -1.68 0.50 -5.45
CA LEU A 20 -0.42 -0.13 -5.87
C LEU A 20 -0.05 -1.31 -4.97
N ILE A 21 -0.23 -1.19 -3.66
CA ILE A 21 -0.03 -2.30 -2.71
C ILE A 21 -0.98 -3.45 -3.03
N ALA A 22 -2.26 -3.16 -3.30
CA ALA A 22 -3.22 -4.18 -3.68
C ALA A 22 -2.81 -4.90 -4.98
N ALA A 23 -2.44 -4.14 -6.02
CA ALA A 23 -1.98 -4.69 -7.29
C ALA A 23 -0.70 -5.52 -7.14
N ALA A 24 0.29 -5.02 -6.41
CA ALA A 24 1.54 -5.74 -6.16
C ALA A 24 1.32 -7.03 -5.37
N SER A 25 0.46 -7.01 -4.35
CA SER A 25 0.10 -8.19 -3.55
C SER A 25 -0.61 -9.24 -4.39
N ALA A 26 -1.50 -8.82 -5.28
CA ALA A 26 -2.21 -9.70 -6.20
C ALA A 26 -1.26 -10.35 -7.21
N VAL A 27 -0.40 -9.56 -7.85
CA VAL A 27 0.61 -10.06 -8.80
C VAL A 27 1.58 -11.00 -8.11
N PHE A 28 2.08 -10.64 -6.93
CA PHE A 28 2.96 -11.50 -6.14
C PHE A 28 2.31 -12.84 -5.81
N SER A 29 1.05 -12.82 -5.35
CA SER A 29 0.36 -14.05 -4.97
C SER A 29 0.02 -14.92 -6.19
N ALA A 30 -0.32 -14.29 -7.32
CA ALA A 30 -0.60 -14.97 -8.58
C ALA A 30 0.65 -15.65 -9.17
N THR A 31 1.86 -15.19 -8.87
CA THR A 31 3.10 -15.84 -9.30
C THR A 31 3.56 -16.97 -8.38
N HIS A 32 3.04 -17.05 -7.16
CA HIS A 32 3.44 -18.05 -6.15
C HIS A 32 2.44 -19.19 -5.98
N HIS A 33 1.19 -19.00 -6.36
CA HIS A 33 0.12 -19.96 -6.13
C HIS A 33 -0.65 -20.24 -7.41
N GLU A 34 -0.97 -21.51 -7.64
CA GLU A 34 -1.76 -21.95 -8.80
C GLU A 34 -3.27 -21.92 -8.54
N SER A 35 -3.70 -22.14 -7.29
CA SER A 35 -5.13 -22.21 -6.97
C SER A 35 -5.72 -20.82 -6.69
N PRO A 36 -6.91 -20.49 -7.23
CA PRO A 36 -7.53 -19.17 -7.04
C PRO A 36 -7.74 -18.78 -5.57
N SER A 37 -8.07 -19.75 -4.71
CA SER A 37 -8.26 -19.54 -3.28
C SER A 37 -6.95 -19.20 -2.56
N ALA A 38 -5.84 -19.84 -2.93
CA ALA A 38 -4.52 -19.53 -2.37
C ALA A 38 -4.01 -18.17 -2.85
N ILE A 39 -4.25 -17.81 -4.11
CA ILE A 39 -3.93 -16.47 -4.64
C ILE A 39 -4.67 -15.39 -3.85
N TRP A 40 -5.98 -15.56 -3.64
CA TRP A 40 -6.79 -14.59 -2.89
C TRP A 40 -6.34 -14.44 -1.45
N ARG A 41 -6.08 -15.57 -0.76
CA ARG A 41 -5.57 -15.57 0.61
C ARG A 41 -4.21 -14.89 0.69
N GLY A 42 -3.27 -15.25 -0.19
CA GLY A 42 -1.96 -14.62 -0.26
C GLY A 42 -2.05 -13.12 -0.52
N THR A 43 -2.95 -12.69 -1.41
CA THR A 43 -3.14 -11.27 -1.74
C THR A 43 -3.55 -10.49 -0.49
N ILE A 44 -4.50 -11.01 0.28
CA ILE A 44 -4.97 -10.39 1.52
C ILE A 44 -3.85 -10.37 2.56
N GLU A 45 -3.12 -11.48 2.75
CA GLU A 45 -2.02 -11.57 3.72
C GLU A 45 -0.93 -10.53 3.43
N TRP A 46 -0.51 -10.41 2.16
CA TRP A 46 0.48 -9.43 1.72
C TRP A 46 -0.02 -8.00 1.84
N MET A 47 -1.28 -7.74 1.49
CA MET A 47 -1.87 -6.42 1.67
C MET A 47 -1.87 -6.01 3.14
N ILE A 48 -2.32 -6.88 4.04
CA ILE A 48 -2.34 -6.64 5.48
C ILE A 48 -0.91 -6.38 6.00
N TRP A 49 0.06 -7.20 5.59
CA TRP A 49 1.44 -7.06 6.04
C TRP A 49 2.06 -5.73 5.58
N LEU A 50 1.91 -5.38 4.30
CA LEU A 50 2.46 -4.15 3.73
C LEU A 50 1.80 -2.89 4.31
N ILE A 51 0.46 -2.88 4.39
CA ILE A 51 -0.28 -1.76 5.00
C ILE A 51 0.06 -1.65 6.48
N GLY A 52 0.18 -2.77 7.18
CA GLY A 52 0.53 -2.83 8.59
C GLY A 52 1.90 -2.20 8.87
N ILE A 53 2.93 -2.61 8.12
CA ILE A 53 4.28 -2.02 8.27
C ILE A 53 4.28 -0.54 7.94
N LEU A 54 3.65 -0.15 6.83
CA LEU A 54 3.53 1.27 6.46
C LEU A 54 2.87 2.07 7.58
N GLY A 55 1.76 1.58 8.13
CA GLY A 55 1.03 2.21 9.22
C GLY A 55 1.87 2.36 10.49
N VAL A 56 2.60 1.30 10.88
CA VAL A 56 3.49 1.34 12.06
C VAL A 56 4.60 2.35 11.88
N VAL A 57 5.25 2.39 10.71
CA VAL A 57 6.32 3.36 10.42
C VAL A 57 5.78 4.79 10.43
N LEU A 58 4.64 5.04 9.78
CA LEU A 58 4.01 6.36 9.76
C LEU A 58 3.62 6.81 11.17
N LEU A 59 3.07 5.90 11.98
CA LEU A 59 2.73 6.18 13.38
C LEU A 59 3.98 6.50 14.20
N ALA A 60 5.07 5.76 14.03
CA ALA A 60 6.33 6.01 14.72
C ALA A 60 6.89 7.39 14.35
N VAL A 61 6.97 7.72 13.06
CA VAL A 61 7.41 9.04 12.57
C VAL A 61 6.51 10.14 13.10
N PHE A 62 5.19 9.93 13.11
CA PHE A 62 4.25 10.89 13.68
C PHE A 62 4.50 11.12 15.16
N ILE A 63 4.69 10.08 15.97
CA ILE A 63 4.98 10.24 17.41
C ILE A 63 6.30 11.00 17.60
N LEU A 64 7.35 10.62 16.88
CA LEU A 64 8.66 11.27 16.98
C LEU A 64 8.61 12.75 16.59
N SER A 65 7.84 13.12 15.56
CA SER A 65 7.69 14.53 15.16
C SER A 65 6.92 15.38 16.17
N ARG A 66 6.18 14.77 17.10
CA ARG A 66 5.52 15.46 18.21
C ARG A 66 6.41 15.61 19.44
N LEU A 67 7.51 14.86 19.50
CA LEU A 67 8.48 14.88 20.59
C LEU A 67 9.71 15.75 20.27
N ALA A 68 9.94 16.06 18.99
CA ALA A 68 10.98 16.96 18.48
C ALA A 68 10.52 18.43 18.53
#